data_AF-A0A950ZDR1-F1
#
_entry.id   AF-A0A950ZDR1-F1
#
_cell.length_a   1.000
_cell.length_b   1.000
_cell.length_c   1.000
_cell.angle_alpha   90.00
_cell.angle_beta   90.00
_cell.angle_gamma   90.00
#
_symmetry.space_group_name_H-M   'P 1'
#
loop_
_entity.id
_entity.type
_entity.pdbx_description
1 polymer ?
#
loop_
_entity_poly.entity_id
_entity_poly.type
_entity_poly.pdbx_seq_one_letter_code
_entity_poly.pdbx_strand_id
1 'polypeptide(L)'
;MPPRLPLAALALIVIGSVAFPARAQHDITQVAPAPPGGAGSTPLPNGRRMRRYDIPDLDGARQALGPQLVDGHLPKPLIDYLMKDGQVEQRLSIFEGGLVVVRMTGVGTIQKKMILPPDALKRYLAAAKADTLRDIRQASLSTPEASHRALVRIYSGDSYVERTFHPSAVPPKELGDLVAPLRDLLRAMSEDRGVTSTVAGYEPKPGDELVADDEKTYRVMRIVNPPGVVELRCLDAPTTIYVAKKDLNLFFVGAKPKG
;
A
#
# COMPACT_ATOMS: atom_id res chain seq x y z
N MET A 1 -20.85 -51.00 35.88
CA MET A 1 -19.88 -50.95 36.98
C MET A 1 -19.10 -52.26 37.01
N PRO A 2 -17.90 -52.25 36.41
CA PRO A 2 -16.68 -52.75 37.06
C PRO A 2 -15.56 -51.68 37.06
N PRO A 3 -14.41 -51.96 37.71
CA PRO A 3 -13.55 -50.95 38.33
C PRO A 3 -12.22 -50.66 37.61
N ARG A 4 -11.54 -49.61 38.12
CA ARG A 4 -10.08 -49.42 38.30
C ARG A 4 -9.13 -49.55 37.10
N LEU A 5 -8.46 -48.43 36.84
CA LEU A 5 -7.19 -48.28 36.12
C LEU A 5 -6.15 -49.36 36.48
N PRO A 6 -5.31 -49.71 35.49
CA PRO A 6 -3.87 -49.67 35.72
C PRO A 6 -3.15 -48.73 34.75
N LEU A 7 -2.23 -47.97 35.33
CA LEU A 7 -1.09 -47.33 34.69
C LEU A 7 -0.17 -48.39 34.03
N ALA A 8 0.64 -47.90 33.09
CA ALA A 8 1.84 -48.51 32.53
C ALA A 8 1.65 -49.42 31.29
N ALA A 9 1.71 -48.79 30.12
CA ALA A 9 2.49 -49.34 29.02
C ALA A 9 3.19 -48.18 28.29
N LEU A 10 4.50 -48.11 28.50
CA LEU A 10 5.46 -47.29 27.77
C LEU A 10 5.37 -47.70 26.29
N ALA A 11 4.82 -46.85 25.42
CA ALA A 11 4.90 -47.02 23.99
C ALA A 11 5.85 -45.94 23.44
N LEU A 12 7.07 -46.40 23.18
CA LEU A 12 8.11 -45.71 22.43
C LEU A 12 7.58 -45.35 21.03
N ILE A 13 7.17 -44.10 20.81
CA ILE A 13 6.92 -43.61 19.44
C ILE A 13 8.26 -43.18 18.87
N VAL A 14 8.84 -44.09 18.09
CA VAL A 14 9.88 -43.79 17.11
C VAL A 14 9.25 -42.85 16.07
N ILE A 15 9.55 -41.55 16.16
CA ILE A 15 9.32 -40.65 15.04
C ILE A 15 10.42 -40.95 14.03
N GLY A 16 10.09 -41.82 13.07
CA GLY A 16 10.88 -42.01 11.87
C GLY A 16 11.05 -40.67 11.19
N SER A 17 12.31 -40.30 10.93
CA SER A 17 12.70 -39.17 10.10
C SER A 17 12.05 -39.31 8.73
N VAL A 18 10.95 -38.60 8.49
CA VAL A 18 10.41 -38.44 7.14
C VAL A 18 11.35 -37.47 6.43
N ALA A 19 12.23 -38.03 5.61
CA ALA A 19 13.07 -37.28 4.69
C ALA A 19 12.15 -36.49 3.75
N PHE A 20 12.21 -35.16 3.84
CA PHE A 20 11.73 -34.31 2.76
C PHE A 20 12.58 -34.59 1.52
N PRO A 21 12.00 -34.89 0.34
CA PRO A 21 12.79 -34.91 -0.88
C PRO A 21 13.34 -33.50 -1.10
N ALA A 22 14.67 -33.41 -1.09
CA ALA A 22 15.41 -32.22 -1.46
C ALA A 22 14.93 -31.77 -2.85
N ARG A 23 14.27 -30.61 -2.90
CA ARG A 23 14.05 -29.91 -4.17
C ARG A 23 15.42 -29.58 -4.75
N ALA A 24 15.59 -29.96 -6.02
CA ALA A 24 16.80 -29.77 -6.81
C ALA A 24 17.42 -28.39 -6.55
N GLN A 25 18.55 -28.40 -5.87
CA GLN A 25 19.48 -27.28 -5.81
C GLN A 25 20.00 -27.13 -7.25
N HIS A 26 19.68 -26.02 -7.91
CA HIS A 26 20.24 -25.74 -9.21
C HIS A 26 21.76 -25.67 -9.08
N ASP A 27 22.45 -26.66 -9.65
CA ASP A 27 23.90 -26.72 -9.70
C ASP A 27 24.41 -25.65 -10.67
N ILE A 28 24.90 -24.54 -10.11
CA ILE A 28 25.49 -23.41 -10.84
C ILE A 28 27.02 -23.54 -10.95
N THR A 29 27.60 -24.67 -10.56
CA THR A 29 29.06 -24.87 -10.60
C THR A 29 29.65 -24.98 -12.00
N GLN A 30 28.80 -25.00 -13.05
CA GLN A 30 29.24 -25.00 -14.45
C GLN A 30 29.22 -23.62 -15.14
N VAL A 31 28.98 -22.53 -14.42
CA VAL A 31 29.15 -21.19 -14.99
C VAL A 31 30.58 -20.73 -14.74
N ALA A 32 31.38 -20.66 -15.81
CA ALA A 32 32.73 -20.14 -15.75
C ALA A 32 32.73 -18.71 -15.16
N PRO A 33 33.60 -18.40 -14.19
CA PRO A 33 33.70 -17.05 -13.64
C PRO A 33 34.12 -16.09 -14.76
N ALA A 34 33.40 -14.97 -14.88
CA ALA A 34 33.72 -13.94 -15.87
C ALA A 34 35.16 -13.44 -15.68
N PRO A 35 35.90 -13.18 -16.78
CA PRO A 35 37.29 -12.75 -16.70
C PRO A 35 37.41 -11.42 -15.93
N PRO A 36 38.48 -11.24 -15.13
CA PRO A 36 38.66 -10.04 -14.32
C PRO A 36 38.94 -8.85 -15.26
N GLY A 37 37.91 -8.04 -15.48
CA GLY A 37 37.93 -6.89 -16.40
C GLY A 37 36.56 -6.52 -17.01
N GLY A 38 35.55 -7.37 -16.86
CA GLY A 38 34.23 -7.19 -17.50
C GLY A 38 33.12 -6.66 -16.60
N ALA A 39 33.31 -5.52 -15.93
CA ALA A 39 32.20 -4.76 -15.36
C ALA A 39 32.46 -3.25 -15.52
N GLY A 40 32.86 -2.85 -16.73
CA GLY A 40 32.68 -1.49 -17.18
C GLY A 40 31.19 -1.26 -17.28
N SER A 41 30.64 -0.44 -16.38
CA SER A 41 29.31 0.12 -16.51
C SER A 41 29.25 0.93 -17.81
N THR A 42 28.85 0.28 -18.90
CA THR A 42 28.55 0.97 -20.16
C THR A 42 27.37 1.88 -19.88
N PRO A 43 27.51 3.21 -19.97
CA PRO A 43 26.38 4.11 -19.81
C PRO A 43 25.37 3.75 -20.90
N LEU A 44 24.14 3.42 -20.51
CA LEU A 44 23.05 3.23 -21.45
C LEU A 44 22.99 4.46 -22.38
N PRO A 45 23.09 4.30 -23.70
CA PRO A 45 23.03 5.42 -24.62
C PRO A 45 21.62 5.98 -24.55
N ASN A 46 21.53 7.25 -24.14
CA ASN A 46 20.32 8.03 -23.93
C ASN A 46 19.37 7.42 -22.91
N GLY A 47 19.51 7.89 -21.66
CA GLY A 47 18.53 7.71 -20.60
C GLY A 47 17.15 8.17 -21.05
N ARG A 48 16.36 7.25 -21.61
CA ARG A 48 14.92 7.31 -21.55
C ARG A 48 14.58 7.25 -20.07
N ARG A 49 14.52 8.42 -19.43
CA ARG A 49 13.64 8.64 -18.29
C ARG A 49 12.35 7.92 -18.66
N MET A 50 11.93 6.94 -17.87
CA MET A 50 10.57 6.42 -17.95
C MET A 50 9.68 7.65 -18.04
N ARG A 51 8.96 7.80 -19.16
CA ARG A 51 8.07 8.95 -19.35
C ARG A 51 7.20 8.97 -18.10
N ARG A 52 7.30 10.03 -17.29
CA ARG A 52 6.26 10.32 -16.30
C ARG A 52 4.96 10.19 -17.08
N TYR A 53 4.05 9.35 -16.61
CA TYR A 53 2.72 9.41 -17.15
C TYR A 53 2.24 10.81 -16.83
N ASP A 54 2.15 11.66 -17.86
CA ASP A 54 1.55 12.98 -17.75
C ASP A 54 0.05 12.73 -17.56
N ILE A 55 -0.35 12.33 -16.36
CA ILE A 55 -1.73 12.48 -15.92
C ILE A 55 -1.86 13.97 -15.62
N PRO A 56 -2.61 14.74 -16.43
CA PRO A 56 -2.73 16.18 -16.22
C PRO A 56 -3.27 16.51 -14.82
N ASP A 57 -3.99 15.57 -14.23
CA ASP A 57 -4.64 15.65 -12.92
C ASP A 57 -3.64 15.59 -11.76
N LEU A 58 -2.42 15.10 -12.02
CA LEU A 58 -1.31 15.12 -11.07
C LEU A 58 -0.46 16.40 -11.19
N ASP A 59 -0.66 17.22 -12.24
CA ASP A 59 0.01 18.51 -12.34
C ASP A 59 -0.48 19.45 -11.23
N GLY A 60 0.45 19.98 -10.44
CA GLY A 60 0.14 20.74 -9.23
C GLY A 60 -0.39 19.91 -8.05
N ALA A 61 -0.55 18.59 -8.18
CA ALA A 61 -0.85 17.72 -7.06
C ALA A 61 0.32 17.67 -6.08
N ARG A 62 0.02 17.60 -4.80
CA ARG A 62 1.02 17.64 -3.73
C ARG A 62 0.87 16.44 -2.83
N GLN A 63 1.96 15.94 -2.29
CA GLN A 63 1.87 14.92 -1.26
C GLN A 63 1.01 15.45 -0.10
N ALA A 64 0.03 14.66 0.34
CA ALA A 64 -0.74 15.04 1.52
C ALA A 64 0.10 14.71 2.75
N LEU A 65 0.50 15.77 3.44
CA LEU A 65 1.21 15.73 4.71
C LEU A 65 0.16 15.84 5.84
N GLY A 66 0.43 15.27 7.01
CA GLY A 66 -0.43 15.28 8.20
C GLY A 66 -1.36 14.07 8.42
N PRO A 67 -1.89 13.91 9.65
CA PRO A 67 -3.08 13.12 9.88
C PRO A 67 -4.24 13.94 9.33
N GLN A 68 -4.67 13.61 8.11
CA GLN A 68 -5.90 14.15 7.51
C GLN A 68 -7.16 13.51 8.15
N LEU A 69 -7.04 13.23 9.45
CA LEU A 69 -8.02 12.57 10.27
C LEU A 69 -8.85 13.66 10.93
N VAL A 70 -10.16 13.59 10.75
CA VAL A 70 -11.10 14.34 11.58
C VAL A 70 -11.44 13.41 12.75
N ASP A 71 -11.14 13.83 13.98
CA ASP A 71 -11.36 13.04 15.20
C ASP A 71 -10.67 11.65 15.21
N GLY A 72 -9.47 11.55 14.63
CA GLY A 72 -8.70 10.29 14.60
C GLY A 72 -9.15 9.29 13.53
N HIS A 73 -10.14 9.65 12.70
CA HIS A 73 -10.59 8.85 11.56
C HIS A 73 -10.50 9.65 10.26
N LEU A 74 -10.21 8.96 9.14
CA LEU A 74 -10.37 9.61 7.84
C LEU A 74 -11.86 9.93 7.67
N PRO A 75 -12.22 11.16 7.24
CA PRO A 75 -13.60 11.50 6.98
C PRO A 75 -14.20 10.53 5.96
N LYS A 76 -15.53 10.48 5.85
CA LYS A 76 -16.17 9.62 4.86
C LYS A 76 -15.70 10.00 3.45
N PRO A 77 -15.18 9.06 2.63
CA PRO A 77 -14.74 9.39 1.29
C PRO A 77 -15.93 9.78 0.40
N LEU A 78 -15.66 10.57 -0.63
CA LEU A 78 -16.60 10.87 -1.70
C LEU A 78 -16.67 9.72 -2.70
N ILE A 79 -15.51 9.14 -3.02
CA ILE A 79 -15.35 8.01 -3.94
C ILE A 79 -14.42 6.99 -3.29
N ASP A 80 -14.78 5.72 -3.38
CA ASP A 80 -13.96 4.61 -2.93
C ASP A 80 -13.93 3.52 -3.99
N TYR A 81 -12.73 3.21 -4.48
CA TYR A 81 -12.48 2.20 -5.49
C TYR A 81 -11.53 1.15 -4.93
N LEU A 82 -11.99 -0.09 -4.85
CA LEU A 82 -11.22 -1.23 -4.37
C LEU A 82 -11.08 -2.25 -5.49
N MET A 83 -9.89 -2.80 -5.64
CA MET A 83 -9.59 -3.87 -6.57
C MET A 83 -8.75 -4.92 -5.85
N LYS A 84 -9.25 -6.15 -5.85
CA LYS A 84 -8.55 -7.33 -5.38
C LYS A 84 -8.31 -8.25 -6.58
N ASP A 85 -7.04 -8.57 -6.80
CA ASP A 85 -6.56 -9.43 -7.87
C ASP A 85 -5.53 -10.41 -7.29
N GLY A 86 -5.97 -11.65 -7.07
CA GLY A 86 -5.21 -12.67 -6.36
C GLY A 86 -4.86 -12.27 -4.92
N GLN A 87 -3.56 -12.09 -4.67
CA GLN A 87 -3.00 -11.72 -3.37
C GLN A 87 -2.80 -10.21 -3.20
N VAL A 88 -3.07 -9.43 -4.25
CA VAL A 88 -2.89 -7.98 -4.22
C VAL A 88 -4.26 -7.33 -4.05
N GLU A 89 -4.40 -6.49 -3.03
CA GLU A 89 -5.57 -5.62 -2.87
C GLU A 89 -5.10 -4.17 -2.94
N GLN A 90 -5.73 -3.39 -3.79
CA GLN A 90 -5.47 -1.98 -3.99
C GLN A 90 -6.77 -1.21 -3.74
N ARG A 91 -6.68 -0.15 -2.96
CA ARG A 91 -7.80 0.73 -2.64
C ARG A 91 -7.39 2.16 -2.88
N LEU A 92 -8.21 2.88 -3.61
CA LEU A 92 -8.12 4.32 -3.82
C LEU A 92 -9.36 4.97 -3.24
N SER A 93 -9.17 5.91 -2.32
CA SER A 93 -10.25 6.67 -1.72
C SER A 93 -10.01 8.16 -1.95
N ILE A 94 -11.01 8.87 -2.47
CA ILE A 94 -10.99 10.32 -2.69
C ILE A 94 -11.92 10.96 -1.65
N PHE A 95 -11.44 11.97 -0.95
CA PHE A 95 -12.14 12.68 0.11
C PHE A 95 -12.42 14.13 -0.29
N GLU A 96 -13.24 14.80 0.51
CA GLU A 96 -13.43 16.23 0.43
C GLU A 96 -12.09 16.98 0.54
N GLY A 97 -11.98 18.14 -0.13
CA GLY A 97 -10.73 18.89 -0.19
C GLY A 97 -9.66 18.29 -1.09
N GLY A 98 -9.94 17.16 -1.78
CA GLY A 98 -9.06 16.60 -2.80
C GLY A 98 -8.03 15.61 -2.26
N LEU A 99 -8.11 15.24 -0.98
CA LEU A 99 -7.28 14.17 -0.43
C LEU A 99 -7.57 12.86 -1.15
N VAL A 100 -6.52 12.18 -1.58
CA VAL A 100 -6.54 10.85 -2.16
C VAL A 100 -5.63 9.96 -1.33
N VAL A 101 -6.18 8.83 -0.87
CA VAL A 101 -5.44 7.81 -0.15
C VAL A 101 -5.42 6.55 -0.98
N VAL A 102 -4.22 6.07 -1.30
CA VAL A 102 -4.00 4.78 -1.94
C VAL A 102 -3.44 3.83 -0.90
N ARG A 103 -4.11 2.70 -0.68
CA ARG A 103 -3.62 1.59 0.12
C ARG A 103 -3.44 0.37 -0.77
N MET A 104 -2.28 -0.25 -0.70
CA MET A 104 -1.99 -1.50 -1.40
C MET A 104 -1.51 -2.53 -0.39
N THR A 105 -2.07 -3.72 -0.41
CA THR A 105 -1.66 -4.86 0.41
C THR A 105 -1.30 -6.03 -0.52
N GLY A 106 -0.36 -6.87 -0.09
CA GLY A 106 0.21 -7.97 -0.87
C GLY A 106 1.49 -8.46 -0.21
N VAL A 107 2.62 -8.44 -0.93
CA VAL A 107 3.95 -8.76 -0.36
C VAL A 107 4.37 -7.75 0.73
N GLY A 108 3.75 -6.58 0.77
CA GLY A 108 3.85 -5.59 1.83
C GLY A 108 2.63 -4.67 1.84
N THR A 109 2.52 -3.82 2.87
CA THR A 109 1.49 -2.77 2.91
C THR A 109 2.09 -1.43 2.53
N ILE A 110 1.59 -0.83 1.46
CA ILE A 110 1.96 0.51 1.02
C ILE A 110 0.75 1.41 1.24
N GLN A 111 0.97 2.57 1.85
CA GLN A 111 -0.04 3.63 1.93
C GLN A 111 0.57 4.92 1.41
N LYS A 112 -0.11 5.53 0.43
CA LYS A 112 0.27 6.81 -0.18
C LYS A 112 -0.87 7.79 -0.01
N LYS A 113 -0.54 9.06 0.22
CA LYS A 113 -1.52 10.14 0.35
C LYS A 113 -1.12 11.32 -0.52
N MET A 114 -2.10 11.93 -1.18
CA MET A 114 -1.90 13.06 -2.08
C MET A 114 -3.09 14.02 -1.99
N ILE A 115 -2.87 15.31 -2.18
CA ILE A 115 -3.90 16.31 -2.39
C ILE A 115 -3.95 16.61 -3.89
N LEU A 116 -5.09 16.34 -4.51
CA LEU A 116 -5.40 16.76 -5.86
C LEU A 116 -5.71 18.26 -5.91
N PRO A 117 -5.31 18.96 -6.98
CA PRO A 117 -5.80 20.31 -7.25
C PRO A 117 -7.34 20.33 -7.33
N PRO A 118 -7.99 21.45 -6.95
CA PRO A 118 -9.45 21.57 -7.00
C PRO A 118 -10.06 21.21 -8.36
N ASP A 119 -9.38 21.56 -9.46
CA ASP A 119 -9.88 21.28 -10.81
C ASP A 119 -9.71 19.81 -11.22
N ALA A 120 -8.70 19.12 -10.70
CA ALA A 120 -8.57 17.67 -10.84
C ALA A 120 -9.68 16.96 -10.06
N LEU A 121 -9.90 17.35 -8.80
CA LEU A 121 -10.99 16.81 -7.97
C LEU A 121 -12.35 16.95 -8.66
N LYS A 122 -12.66 18.14 -9.20
CA LYS A 122 -13.91 18.38 -9.94
C LYS A 122 -14.09 17.42 -11.11
N ARG A 123 -13.02 17.09 -11.85
CA ARG A 123 -13.06 16.14 -12.97
C ARG A 123 -13.37 14.72 -12.50
N TYR A 124 -12.73 14.25 -11.43
CA TYR A 124 -13.05 12.95 -10.85
C TYR A 124 -14.50 12.87 -10.34
N LEU A 125 -14.99 13.92 -9.66
CA LEU A 125 -16.38 13.99 -9.19
C LEU A 125 -17.39 14.07 -10.35
N ALA A 126 -17.03 14.73 -11.45
CA ALA A 126 -17.87 14.81 -12.65
C ALA A 126 -17.97 13.46 -13.38
N ALA A 127 -16.90 12.66 -13.39
CA ALA A 127 -16.87 11.32 -13.96
C ALA A 127 -17.58 10.28 -13.07
N ALA A 128 -17.38 10.36 -11.76
CA ALA A 128 -17.93 9.42 -10.79
C ALA A 128 -19.21 9.95 -10.12
N LYS A 129 -20.30 10.05 -10.90
CA LYS A 129 -21.62 10.44 -10.39
C LYS A 129 -22.38 9.25 -9.82
N ALA A 130 -22.99 9.44 -8.65
CA ALA A 130 -23.80 8.42 -7.99
C ALA A 130 -25.01 7.99 -8.83
N ASP A 131 -25.63 8.91 -9.57
CA ASP A 131 -26.77 8.63 -10.44
C ASP A 131 -26.38 7.71 -11.61
N THR A 132 -25.27 8.02 -12.29
CA THR A 132 -24.72 7.15 -13.36
C THR A 132 -24.39 5.76 -12.83
N LEU A 133 -23.82 5.66 -11.62
CA LEU A 133 -23.55 4.36 -11.01
C LEU A 133 -24.85 3.62 -10.63
N ARG A 134 -25.92 4.35 -10.30
CA ARG A 134 -27.22 3.78 -9.94
C ARG A 134 -27.91 3.16 -11.16
N ASP A 135 -27.78 3.78 -12.33
CA ASP A 135 -28.40 3.31 -13.57
C ASP A 135 -27.80 2.00 -14.08
N ILE A 136 -26.53 1.74 -13.77
CA ILE A 136 -25.88 0.45 -14.05
C ILE A 136 -26.50 -0.61 -13.15
N ARG A 137 -27.05 -1.69 -13.70
CA ARG A 137 -27.65 -2.76 -12.89
C ARG A 137 -26.57 -3.74 -12.41
N GLN A 138 -26.60 -4.14 -11.14
CA GLN A 138 -25.65 -5.12 -10.61
C GLN A 138 -25.72 -6.46 -11.37
N ALA A 139 -26.91 -6.87 -11.82
CA ALA A 139 -27.13 -8.10 -12.57
C ALA A 139 -26.54 -8.08 -13.99
N SER A 140 -26.23 -6.90 -14.55
CA SER A 140 -25.56 -6.79 -15.86
C SER A 140 -24.04 -6.78 -15.75
N LEU A 141 -23.49 -6.92 -14.54
CA LEU A 141 -22.05 -6.95 -14.31
C LEU A 141 -21.58 -8.39 -14.16
N SER A 142 -20.36 -8.66 -14.65
CA SER A 142 -19.73 -9.95 -14.44
C SER A 142 -19.54 -10.23 -12.95
N THR A 143 -19.98 -11.42 -12.53
CA THR A 143 -19.94 -11.84 -11.14
C THR A 143 -18.49 -11.84 -10.63
N PRO A 144 -18.22 -11.19 -9.49
CA PRO A 144 -16.89 -11.20 -8.88
C PRO A 144 -16.54 -12.58 -8.32
N GLU A 145 -15.25 -12.89 -8.28
CA GLU A 145 -14.70 -14.03 -7.55
C GLU A 145 -14.06 -13.55 -6.23
N ALA A 146 -13.89 -14.45 -5.26
CA ALA A 146 -13.30 -14.09 -3.97
C ALA A 146 -11.85 -13.54 -4.07
N SER A 147 -11.11 -14.00 -5.07
CA SER A 147 -9.76 -13.53 -5.41
C SER A 147 -9.74 -12.43 -6.49
N HIS A 148 -10.83 -12.25 -7.23
CA HIS A 148 -10.91 -11.29 -8.35
C HIS A 148 -12.18 -10.47 -8.21
N ARG A 149 -12.08 -9.37 -7.46
CA ARG A 149 -13.20 -8.49 -7.16
C ARG A 149 -12.78 -7.04 -7.26
N ALA A 150 -13.50 -6.27 -8.05
CA ALA A 150 -13.50 -4.82 -8.00
C ALA A 150 -14.80 -4.31 -7.38
N LEU A 151 -14.70 -3.16 -6.73
CA LEU A 151 -15.80 -2.45 -6.12
C LEU A 151 -15.59 -0.96 -6.37
N VAL A 152 -16.64 -0.28 -6.81
CA VAL A 152 -16.69 1.17 -6.82
C VAL A 152 -17.88 1.61 -5.99
N ARG A 153 -17.65 2.55 -5.09
CA ARG A 153 -18.65 3.12 -4.20
C ARG A 153 -18.55 4.63 -4.26
N ILE A 154 -19.70 5.27 -4.49
CA ILE A 154 -19.82 6.73 -4.54
C ILE A 154 -20.78 7.15 -3.45
N TYR A 155 -20.34 8.09 -2.63
CA TYR A 155 -21.09 8.57 -1.49
C TYR A 155 -21.83 9.86 -1.84
N SER A 156 -23.05 10.00 -1.32
CA SER A 156 -23.89 11.18 -1.50
C SER A 156 -24.58 11.47 -0.17
N GLY A 157 -24.02 12.43 0.58
CA GLY A 157 -24.38 12.68 1.97
C GLY A 157 -24.21 11.42 2.81
N ASP A 158 -25.27 11.02 3.51
CA ASP A 158 -25.26 9.81 4.34
C ASP A 158 -25.43 8.50 3.55
N SER A 159 -25.86 8.58 2.29
CA SER A 159 -26.09 7.41 1.44
C SER A 159 -24.88 7.07 0.56
N TYR A 160 -24.92 5.89 -0.06
CA TYR A 160 -23.97 5.51 -1.11
C TYR A 160 -24.60 4.61 -2.17
N VAL A 161 -24.01 4.62 -3.36
CA VAL A 161 -24.27 3.65 -4.42
C VAL A 161 -23.01 2.83 -4.64
N GLU A 162 -23.15 1.52 -4.69
CA GLU A 162 -22.03 0.60 -4.87
C GLU A 162 -22.28 -0.35 -6.03
N ARG A 163 -21.24 -0.65 -6.81
CA ARG A 163 -21.21 -1.78 -7.74
C ARG A 163 -19.99 -2.62 -7.50
N THR A 164 -20.21 -3.93 -7.51
CA THR A 164 -19.16 -4.93 -7.43
C THR A 164 -19.08 -5.69 -8.76
N PHE A 165 -17.89 -5.98 -9.26
CA PHE A 165 -17.71 -6.64 -10.55
C PHE A 165 -16.39 -7.40 -10.62
N HIS A 166 -16.26 -8.29 -11.60
CA HIS A 166 -14.99 -8.94 -11.90
C HIS A 166 -14.01 -7.96 -12.57
N PRO A 167 -12.79 -7.75 -12.04
CA PRO A 167 -11.86 -6.70 -12.51
C PRO A 167 -11.35 -6.94 -13.95
N SER A 168 -11.22 -8.20 -14.36
CA SER A 168 -10.70 -8.58 -15.69
C SER A 168 -11.79 -8.73 -16.76
N ALA A 169 -13.07 -8.58 -16.38
CA ALA A 169 -14.15 -8.64 -17.35
C ALA A 169 -14.29 -7.30 -18.08
N VAL A 170 -14.82 -7.33 -19.30
CA VAL A 170 -15.14 -6.10 -20.04
C VAL A 170 -16.36 -5.45 -19.37
N PRO A 171 -16.20 -4.27 -18.73
CA PRO A 171 -17.33 -3.61 -18.10
C PRO A 171 -18.24 -2.98 -19.19
N PRO A 172 -19.53 -2.75 -18.89
CA PRO A 172 -20.35 -1.84 -19.68
C PRO A 172 -19.66 -0.48 -19.83
N LYS A 173 -19.90 0.21 -20.95
CA LYS A 173 -19.21 1.47 -21.27
C LYS A 173 -19.33 2.48 -20.14
N GLU A 174 -20.52 2.63 -19.57
CA GLU A 174 -20.83 3.57 -18.50
C GLU A 174 -20.00 3.28 -17.24
N LEU A 175 -19.82 2.00 -16.90
CA LEU A 175 -18.96 1.59 -15.79
C LEU A 175 -17.49 1.82 -16.15
N GLY A 176 -17.09 1.47 -17.37
CA GLY A 176 -15.73 1.65 -17.88
C GLY A 176 -15.27 3.11 -17.82
N ASP A 177 -16.08 4.03 -18.36
CA ASP A 177 -15.83 5.47 -18.37
C ASP A 177 -15.73 6.03 -16.94
N LEU A 178 -16.52 5.49 -16.00
CA LEU A 178 -16.49 5.89 -14.60
C LEU A 178 -15.23 5.42 -13.87
N VAL A 179 -14.81 4.16 -14.07
CA VAL A 179 -13.69 3.56 -13.31
C VAL A 179 -12.34 3.78 -13.96
N ALA A 180 -12.27 4.07 -15.25
CA ALA A 180 -11.01 4.27 -15.97
C ALA A 180 -10.15 5.39 -15.34
N PRO A 181 -10.69 6.60 -15.05
CA PRO A 181 -9.93 7.64 -14.37
C PRO A 181 -9.40 7.21 -12.99
N LEU A 182 -10.19 6.44 -12.23
CA LEU A 182 -9.80 5.95 -10.90
C LEU A 182 -8.68 4.90 -10.99
N ARG A 183 -8.74 4.01 -11.99
CA ARG A 183 -7.69 3.04 -12.28
C ARG A 183 -6.40 3.70 -12.71
N ASP A 184 -6.49 4.71 -13.58
CA ASP A 184 -5.32 5.45 -14.05
C ASP A 184 -4.66 6.22 -12.90
N LEU A 185 -5.44 6.88 -12.05
CA LEU A 185 -4.93 7.54 -10.84
C LEU A 185 -4.27 6.54 -9.89
N LEU A 186 -4.91 5.41 -9.62
CA LEU A 186 -4.35 4.34 -8.78
C LEU A 186 -3.02 3.84 -9.33
N ARG A 187 -2.93 3.57 -10.65
CA ARG A 187 -1.70 3.11 -11.30
C ARG A 187 -0.59 4.16 -11.16
N ALA A 188 -0.87 5.41 -11.51
CA ALA A 188 0.14 6.47 -11.44
C ALA A 188 0.62 6.71 -10.02
N MET A 189 -0.28 6.78 -9.04
CA MET A 189 0.12 6.90 -7.64
C MET A 189 0.92 5.68 -7.15
N SER A 190 0.61 4.47 -7.63
CA SER A 190 1.37 3.26 -7.27
C SER A 190 2.80 3.30 -7.79
N GLU A 191 2.98 3.74 -9.04
CA GLU A 191 4.27 3.81 -9.74
C GLU A 191 5.11 5.04 -9.37
N ASP A 192 4.48 6.12 -8.89
CA ASP A 192 5.17 7.33 -8.52
C ASP A 192 6.05 7.12 -7.26
N ARG A 193 7.36 7.13 -7.48
CA ARG A 193 8.39 7.05 -6.44
C ARG A 193 8.58 8.37 -5.67
N GLY A 194 7.99 9.47 -6.12
CA GLY A 194 7.97 10.75 -5.40
C GLY A 194 6.95 10.79 -4.26
N VAL A 195 6.01 9.83 -4.21
CA VAL A 195 4.91 9.75 -3.22
C VAL A 195 5.11 8.57 -2.25
N THR A 196 6.28 7.92 -2.27
CA THR A 196 6.63 6.88 -1.30
C THR A 196 7.18 7.52 -0.03
N SER A 197 6.57 7.23 1.14
CA SER A 197 7.25 7.47 2.42
C SER A 197 8.59 6.72 2.37
N THR A 198 9.69 7.45 2.53
CA THR A 198 11.04 6.87 2.57
C THR A 198 11.27 6.01 3.82
N VAL A 199 10.27 5.94 4.69
CA VAL A 199 10.25 5.18 5.94
C VAL A 199 9.67 3.77 5.75
N ALA A 200 9.13 3.45 4.57
CA ALA A 200 8.67 2.09 4.25
C ALA A 200 9.87 1.13 4.12
N GLY A 201 9.98 0.15 5.03
CA GLY A 201 11.12 -0.78 5.08
C GLY A 201 12.42 -0.17 5.60
N TYR A 202 12.35 1.04 6.16
CA TYR A 202 13.49 1.72 6.76
C TYR A 202 13.83 1.13 8.14
N GLU A 203 15.12 0.92 8.37
CA GLU A 203 15.66 0.46 9.65
C GLU A 203 16.09 1.68 10.47
N PRO A 204 15.35 2.05 11.53
CA PRO A 204 15.71 3.20 12.35
C PRO A 204 17.02 2.94 13.10
N LYS A 205 17.85 3.99 13.25
CA LYS A 205 19.02 3.98 14.14
C LYS A 205 19.00 5.18 15.08
N PRO A 206 19.51 5.05 16.31
CA PRO A 206 19.73 6.19 17.19
C PRO A 206 20.52 7.30 16.48
N GLY A 207 20.01 8.52 16.53
CA GLY A 207 20.57 9.70 15.86
C GLY A 207 19.97 10.01 14.50
N ASP A 208 19.23 9.10 13.88
CA ASP A 208 18.51 9.38 12.64
C ASP A 208 17.41 10.41 12.87
N GLU A 209 17.08 11.16 11.83
CA GLU A 209 16.00 12.15 11.86
C GLU A 209 14.85 11.70 10.97
N LEU A 210 13.67 11.62 11.55
CA LEU A 210 12.43 11.34 10.85
C LEU A 210 11.64 12.63 10.72
N VAL A 211 11.20 12.91 9.51
CA VAL A 211 10.35 14.06 9.23
C VAL A 211 8.92 13.59 9.36
N ALA A 212 8.24 14.14 10.36
CA ALA A 212 6.82 13.93 10.56
C ALA A 212 6.04 14.73 9.52
N ASP A 213 4.76 14.49 9.55
CA ASP A 213 3.79 14.92 8.59
C ASP A 213 3.36 16.39 8.80
N ASP A 214 3.69 16.98 9.95
CA ASP A 214 3.57 18.40 10.29
C ASP A 214 4.88 19.20 10.05
N GLU A 215 5.78 18.66 9.23
CA GLU A 215 7.15 19.14 8.96
C GLU A 215 8.07 19.16 10.19
N LYS A 216 7.59 18.75 11.38
CA LYS A 216 8.44 18.67 12.54
C LYS A 216 9.44 17.54 12.37
N THR A 217 10.66 17.82 12.81
CA THR A 217 11.72 16.82 12.77
C THR A 217 11.78 16.10 14.11
N TYR A 218 11.75 14.78 14.07
CA TYR A 218 11.89 13.92 15.23
C TYR A 218 13.19 13.16 15.15
N ARG A 219 14.02 13.25 16.18
CA ARG A 219 15.25 12.49 16.27
C ARG A 219 15.00 11.17 16.97
N VAL A 220 15.46 10.08 16.38
CA VAL A 220 15.48 8.76 17.01
C VAL A 220 16.46 8.82 18.17
N MET A 221 15.97 8.69 19.39
CA MET A 221 16.80 8.72 20.60
C MET A 221 17.37 7.35 20.90
N ARG A 222 16.51 6.33 20.88
CA ARG A 222 16.87 4.93 21.13
C ARG A 222 15.78 3.99 20.62
N ILE A 223 16.15 2.72 20.50
CA ILE A 223 15.24 1.64 20.12
C ILE A 223 15.18 0.67 21.29
N VAL A 224 13.98 0.47 21.83
CA VAL A 224 13.71 -0.38 22.98
C VAL A 224 13.33 -1.77 22.50
N ASN A 225 14.19 -2.74 22.79
CA ASN A 225 13.99 -4.15 22.46
C ASN A 225 13.91 -4.99 23.74
N PRO A 226 13.01 -5.99 23.81
CA PRO A 226 11.74 -6.14 23.06
C PRO A 226 10.66 -5.17 23.60
N PRO A 227 9.71 -4.64 22.78
CA PRO A 227 9.19 -5.17 21.52
C PRO A 227 9.53 -4.38 20.24
N GLY A 228 10.62 -3.61 20.20
CA GLY A 228 11.01 -2.84 19.01
C GLY A 228 10.25 -1.51 18.91
N VAL A 229 10.21 -0.78 20.03
CA VAL A 229 9.62 0.57 20.11
C VAL A 229 10.71 1.61 19.90
N VAL A 230 10.46 2.58 19.04
CA VAL A 230 11.38 3.68 18.75
C VAL A 230 10.97 4.88 19.59
N GLU A 231 11.89 5.35 20.43
CA GLU A 231 11.73 6.60 21.17
C GLU A 231 12.20 7.76 20.30
N LEU A 232 11.33 8.75 20.11
CA LEU A 232 11.50 9.85 19.18
C LEU A 232 11.30 11.18 19.90
N ARG A 233 12.27 12.07 19.80
CA ARG A 233 12.20 13.42 20.38
C ARG A 233 11.96 14.43 19.28
N CYS A 234 10.91 15.22 19.39
CA CYS A 234 10.67 16.36 18.52
C CYS A 234 11.78 17.41 18.73
N LEU A 235 12.34 17.94 17.64
CA LEU A 235 13.36 18.99 17.68
C LEU A 235 12.72 20.39 17.81
N ASP A 236 11.49 20.53 17.33
CA ASP A 236 10.78 21.81 17.25
C ASP A 236 9.88 22.07 18.48
N ALA A 237 9.67 21.05 19.32
CA ALA A 237 8.85 21.12 20.53
C ALA A 237 9.38 20.16 21.62
N PRO A 238 9.14 20.43 22.92
CA PRO A 238 9.59 19.56 24.01
C PRO A 238 8.70 18.30 24.16
N THR A 239 8.47 17.59 23.07
CA THR A 239 7.60 16.41 23.00
C THR A 239 8.40 15.17 22.65
N THR A 240 8.17 14.09 23.38
CA THR A 240 8.72 12.76 23.09
C THR A 240 7.57 11.79 22.79
N ILE A 241 7.70 11.00 21.73
CA ILE A 241 6.72 9.99 21.35
C ILE A 241 7.37 8.61 21.22
N TYR A 242 6.55 7.58 21.35
CA TYR A 242 6.96 6.17 21.28
C TYR A 242 6.16 5.48 20.18
N VAL A 243 6.85 5.04 19.14
CA VAL A 243 6.20 4.44 17.95
C VAL A 243 6.79 3.06 17.73
N ALA A 244 5.94 2.05 17.53
CA ALA A 244 6.41 0.73 17.16
C ALA A 244 7.12 0.81 15.81
N LYS A 245 8.27 0.14 15.68
CA LYS A 245 9.09 0.19 14.45
C LYS A 245 8.29 -0.11 13.18
N LYS A 246 7.38 -1.08 13.24
CA LYS A 246 6.50 -1.48 12.13
C LYS A 246 5.51 -0.39 11.67
N ASP A 247 5.25 0.61 12.52
CA ASP A 247 4.24 1.65 12.30
C ASP A 247 4.89 2.99 11.94
N LEU A 248 6.23 3.11 11.88
CA LEU A 248 6.93 4.36 11.59
C LEU A 248 6.48 5.01 10.26
N ASN A 249 6.21 4.19 9.24
CA ASN A 249 5.72 4.66 7.94
C ASN A 249 4.31 5.28 7.99
N LEU A 250 3.57 5.10 9.09
CA LEU A 250 2.27 5.73 9.30
C LEU A 250 2.41 7.17 9.84
N PHE A 251 3.48 7.46 10.59
CA PHE A 251 3.71 8.74 11.26
C PHE A 251 4.75 9.61 10.56
N PHE A 252 5.64 9.01 9.78
CA PHE A 252 6.79 9.69 9.19
C PHE A 252 6.82 9.53 7.67
N VAL A 253 7.09 10.66 7.00
CA VAL A 253 7.12 10.77 5.53
C VAL A 253 8.56 10.76 4.98
N GLY A 254 9.51 11.16 5.82
CA GLY A 254 10.93 11.28 5.48
C GLY A 254 11.81 10.61 6.51
N ALA A 255 12.88 9.94 6.07
CA ALA A 255 14.00 9.57 6.92
C ALA A 255 15.29 10.23 6.41
N LYS A 256 16.06 10.81 7.32
CA LYS A 256 17.42 11.31 7.11
C LYS A 256 18.35 10.45 7.98
N PRO A 257 18.91 9.37 7.41
CA PRO A 257 19.86 8.54 8.12
C PRO A 257 21.09 9.36 8.49
N LYS A 258 21.56 9.23 9.72
CA LYS A 258 22.88 9.73 10.09
C LYS A 258 23.89 8.70 9.59
N GLY A 259 24.76 9.12 8.67
CA GLY A 259 25.87 8.32 8.16
C GLY A 259 26.82 7.87 9.27
#